data_AF-A0A5F1ZCR8-F1
#
_entry.id   AF-A0A5F1ZCR8-F1
#
_cell.length_a   1.000
_cell.length_b   1.000
_cell.length_c   1.000
_cell.angle_alpha   90.00
_cell.angle_beta   90.00
_cell.angle_gamma   90.00
#
_symmetry.space_group_name_H-M   'P 1'
#
loop_
_entity.id
_entity.type
_entity.pdbx_description
1 polymer ?
#
loop_
_entity_poly.entity_id
_entity_poly.type
_entity_poly.pdbx_seq_one_letter_code
_entity_poly.pdbx_strand_id
1 'polypeptide(L)'
;MESDKIIKYNQPVDCIGFGVGTISHAIDTFRLGFLGYTFAPMVFNVFWTSLLFLDPIVIFLFFLHYHFAILLAVIIMIFDILINLSYGLVATNQNILLGLVTQIPFGCFVFFTAKHLFGYDSLASLLER
;
A
#
# COMPACT_ATOMS: atom_id res chain seq x y z
N MET A 1 -22.13 4.65 12.07
CA MET A 1 -21.69 5.49 13.21
C MET A 1 -20.35 5.03 13.78
N GLU A 2 -20.16 3.75 14.14
CA GLU A 2 -18.84 3.25 14.56
C GLU A 2 -17.88 3.07 13.37
N SER A 3 -18.38 2.49 12.27
CA SER A 3 -17.69 2.40 10.98
C SER A 3 -17.17 3.76 10.46
N ASP A 4 -17.98 4.81 10.57
CA ASP A 4 -17.66 6.14 10.04
C ASP A 4 -16.55 6.81 10.84
N LYS A 5 -16.49 6.55 12.16
CA LYS A 5 -15.39 7.01 13.01
C LYS A 5 -14.10 6.29 12.63
N ILE A 6 -14.16 4.97 12.47
CA ILE A 6 -13.00 4.14 12.10
C ILE A 6 -12.43 4.61 10.75
N ILE A 7 -13.28 4.82 9.75
CA ILE A 7 -12.88 5.37 8.44
C ILE A 7 -12.21 6.74 8.62
N LYS A 8 -12.84 7.65 9.38
CA LYS A 8 -12.33 9.01 9.60
C LYS A 8 -10.95 9.05 10.25
N TYR A 9 -10.64 8.12 11.16
CA TYR A 9 -9.35 8.06 11.84
C TYR A 9 -8.27 7.31 11.05
N ASN A 10 -8.65 6.30 10.27
CA ASN A 10 -7.70 5.46 9.56
C ASN A 10 -7.28 6.06 8.22
N GLN A 11 -8.23 6.64 7.48
CA GLN A 11 -8.01 7.19 6.14
C GLN A 11 -6.83 8.18 6.06
N PRO A 12 -6.63 9.12 7.02
CA PRO A 12 -5.46 10.00 6.98
C PRO A 12 -4.13 9.25 7.12
N VAL A 13 -4.09 8.21 7.97
CA VAL A 13 -2.88 7.40 8.18
C VAL A 13 -2.57 6.60 6.92
N ASP A 14 -3.58 6.00 6.31
CA ASP A 14 -3.43 5.28 5.04
C ASP A 14 -2.92 6.21 3.94
N CYS A 15 -3.53 7.40 3.78
CA CYS A 15 -3.10 8.39 2.80
C CYS A 15 -1.64 8.83 2.99
N ILE A 16 -1.21 9.00 4.24
CA ILE A 16 0.18 9.37 4.55
C ILE A 16 1.12 8.22 4.19
N GLY A 17 0.80 6.98 4.56
CA GLY A 17 1.65 5.81 4.28
C GLY A 17 1.83 5.58 2.79
N PHE A 18 0.74 5.53 2.02
CA PHE A 18 0.79 5.42 0.55
C PHE A 18 1.46 6.65 -0.10
N GLY A 19 1.29 7.83 0.48
CA GLY A 19 1.97 9.05 0.01
C GLY A 19 3.49 8.96 0.16
N VAL A 20 3.98 8.48 1.31
CA VAL A 20 5.42 8.26 1.54
C VAL A 20 5.99 7.21 0.59
N GLY A 21 5.25 6.12 0.33
CA GLY A 21 5.59 5.12 -0.68
C GLY A 21 5.73 5.74 -2.07
N THR A 22 4.69 6.44 -2.53
CA THR A 22 4.67 7.18 -3.80
C THR A 22 5.88 8.09 -3.96
N ILE A 23 6.17 8.91 -2.95
CA ILE A 23 7.29 9.87 -2.99
C ILE A 23 8.63 9.13 -3.11
N SER A 24 8.79 8.02 -2.40
CA SER A 24 10.01 7.20 -2.46
C SER A 24 10.23 6.65 -3.88
N HIS A 25 9.19 6.06 -4.48
CA HIS A 25 9.26 5.53 -5.85
C HIS A 25 9.39 6.63 -6.91
N ALA A 26 8.84 7.82 -6.66
CA ALA A 26 9.04 8.99 -7.52
C ALA A 26 10.50 9.46 -7.50
N ILE A 27 11.12 9.54 -6.30
CA ILE A 27 12.53 9.88 -6.15
C ILE A 27 13.42 8.86 -6.87
N ASP A 28 13.14 7.56 -6.69
CA ASP A 28 13.88 6.51 -7.38
C ASP A 28 13.72 6.59 -8.89
N THR A 29 12.49 6.77 -9.39
CA THR A 29 12.21 6.91 -10.83
C THR A 29 12.93 8.13 -11.41
N PHE A 30 12.99 9.23 -10.67
CA PHE A 30 13.73 10.42 -11.08
C PHE A 30 15.25 10.18 -11.13
N ARG A 31 15.80 9.41 -10.18
CA ARG A 31 17.25 9.14 -10.08
C ARG A 31 17.74 8.04 -11.01
N LEU A 32 16.93 6.99 -11.19
CA LEU A 32 17.30 5.76 -11.89
C LEU A 32 16.66 5.67 -13.29
N GLY A 33 15.66 6.50 -13.57
CA GLY A 33 14.83 6.44 -14.77
C GLY A 33 13.60 5.54 -14.59
N PHE A 34 12.69 5.60 -15.57
CA PHE A 34 11.54 4.71 -15.62
C PHE A 34 12.00 3.25 -15.81
N LEU A 35 11.50 2.34 -14.98
CA LEU A 35 12.03 0.98 -14.85
C LEU A 35 13.53 0.93 -14.50
N GLY A 36 13.99 1.86 -13.65
CA GLY A 36 15.39 2.03 -13.29
C GLY A 36 15.94 1.01 -12.28
N TYR A 37 15.12 0.11 -11.73
CA TYR A 37 15.56 -0.91 -10.76
C TYR A 37 16.28 -2.10 -11.45
N THR A 38 17.28 -1.82 -12.28
CA THR A 38 18.01 -2.82 -13.10
C THR A 38 18.82 -3.82 -12.28
N PHE A 39 19.00 -3.57 -10.98
CA PHE A 39 19.65 -4.49 -10.04
C PHE A 39 18.74 -5.66 -9.61
N ALA A 40 17.45 -5.59 -9.91
CA ALA A 40 16.46 -6.59 -9.54
C ALA A 40 15.84 -7.28 -10.78
N PRO A 41 15.23 -8.46 -10.61
CA PRO A 41 14.46 -9.09 -11.66
C PRO A 41 13.40 -8.15 -12.25
N MET A 42 13.16 -8.25 -13.57
CA MET A 42 12.25 -7.35 -14.29
C MET A 42 10.87 -7.24 -13.65
N VAL A 43 10.35 -8.34 -13.10
CA VAL A 43 9.04 -8.36 -12.43
C VAL A 43 9.01 -7.44 -11.20
N PHE A 44 10.08 -7.40 -10.40
CA PHE A 44 10.16 -6.52 -9.22
C PHE A 44 10.34 -5.06 -9.63
N ASN A 45 11.12 -4.82 -10.68
CA ASN A 45 11.29 -3.48 -11.25
C ASN A 45 9.96 -2.90 -11.75
N VAL A 46 9.18 -3.70 -12.49
CA VAL A 46 7.83 -3.33 -12.91
C VAL A 46 6.93 -3.06 -11.70
N PHE A 47 6.96 -3.94 -10.70
CA PHE A 47 6.18 -3.75 -9.47
C PHE A 47 6.52 -2.43 -8.76
N TRP A 48 7.78 -2.19 -8.40
CA TRP A 48 8.18 -0.95 -7.71
C TRP A 48 7.91 0.30 -8.55
N THR A 49 8.13 0.24 -9.87
CA THR A 49 7.77 1.35 -10.76
C THR A 49 6.26 1.59 -10.80
N SER A 50 5.45 0.52 -10.73
CA SER A 50 3.99 0.63 -10.76
C SER A 50 3.40 1.29 -9.50
N LEU A 51 4.11 1.24 -8.36
CA LEU A 51 3.68 1.89 -7.12
C LEU A 51 3.56 3.41 -7.25
N LEU A 52 4.29 4.02 -8.19
CA LEU A 52 4.11 5.43 -8.57
C LEU A 52 2.66 5.77 -8.98
N PHE A 53 1.93 4.79 -9.50
CA PHE A 53 0.54 4.94 -9.94
C PHE A 53 -0.45 4.26 -9.00
N LEU A 54 -0.12 3.06 -8.51
CA LEU A 54 -1.01 2.28 -7.65
C LEU A 54 -1.28 2.98 -6.31
N ASP A 55 -0.26 3.59 -5.69
CA ASP A 55 -0.41 4.28 -4.41
C ASP A 55 -1.33 5.52 -4.53
N PRO A 56 -1.17 6.43 -5.53
CA PRO A 56 -2.15 7.49 -5.76
C PRO A 56 -3.55 7.00 -6.10
N ILE A 57 -3.69 5.86 -6.81
CA ILE A 57 -5.00 5.26 -7.08
C ILE A 57 -5.66 4.84 -5.77
N VAL A 58 -4.94 4.22 -4.84
CA VAL A 58 -5.46 3.90 -3.50
C VAL A 58 -5.91 5.16 -2.76
N ILE A 59 -5.06 6.19 -2.75
CA ILE A 59 -5.38 7.48 -2.12
C ILE A 59 -6.67 8.06 -2.70
N PHE A 60 -6.79 8.08 -4.02
CA PHE A 60 -7.96 8.59 -4.71
C PHE A 60 -9.22 7.76 -4.40
N LEU A 61 -9.09 6.43 -4.39
CA LEU A 61 -10.18 5.51 -4.07
C LEU A 61 -10.68 5.71 -2.63
N PHE A 62 -9.85 6.12 -1.67
CA PHE A 62 -10.33 6.42 -0.32
C PHE A 62 -11.40 7.52 -0.29
N PHE A 63 -11.38 8.44 -1.27
CA PHE A 63 -12.37 9.52 -1.38
C PHE A 63 -13.58 9.15 -2.24
N LEU A 64 -13.50 8.11 -3.07
CA LEU A 64 -14.58 7.71 -3.97
C LEU A 64 -15.29 6.44 -3.49
N HIS A 65 -14.52 5.37 -3.28
CA HIS A 65 -15.00 4.04 -3.00
C HIS A 65 -14.08 3.34 -2.00
N TYR A 66 -14.27 3.66 -0.72
CA TYR A 66 -13.43 3.20 0.39
C TYR A 66 -13.23 1.67 0.41
N HIS A 67 -14.24 0.89 0.05
CA HIS A 67 -14.17 -0.57 0.01
C HIS A 67 -13.13 -1.08 -1.01
N PHE A 68 -13.11 -0.49 -2.22
CA PHE A 68 -12.11 -0.82 -3.24
C PHE A 68 -10.73 -0.29 -2.86
N ALA A 69 -10.65 0.86 -2.17
CA ALA A 69 -9.40 1.41 -1.67
C ALA A 69 -8.71 0.42 -0.71
N ILE A 70 -9.45 -0.09 0.28
CA ILE A 70 -8.93 -1.05 1.26
C ILE A 70 -8.51 -2.37 0.59
N LEU A 71 -9.32 -2.89 -0.33
CA LEU A 71 -8.97 -4.12 -1.05
C LEU A 71 -7.64 -3.96 -1.79
N LEU A 72 -7.48 -2.87 -2.55
CA LEU A 72 -6.26 -2.59 -3.29
C LEU A 72 -5.07 -2.33 -2.36
N ALA A 73 -5.28 -1.57 -1.27
CA ALA A 73 -4.27 -1.30 -0.25
C ALA A 73 -3.71 -2.60 0.37
N VAL A 74 -4.59 -3.53 0.75
CA VAL A 74 -4.19 -4.84 1.30
C VAL A 74 -3.35 -5.63 0.30
N ILE A 75 -3.79 -5.68 -0.97
CA ILE A 75 -3.06 -6.37 -2.03
C ILE A 75 -1.66 -5.78 -2.19
N ILE A 76 -1.55 -4.45 -2.31
CA ILE A 76 -0.26 -3.75 -2.45
C ILE A 76 0.64 -4.05 -1.26
N MET A 77 0.14 -3.93 -0.02
CA MET A 77 0.95 -4.16 1.18
C MET A 77 1.46 -5.61 1.28
N ILE A 78 0.66 -6.60 0.87
CA ILE A 78 1.11 -8.00 0.83
C ILE A 78 2.27 -8.14 -0.17
N PHE A 79 2.10 -7.66 -1.40
CA PHE A 79 3.13 -7.80 -2.43
C PHE A 79 4.40 -7.01 -2.07
N ASP A 80 4.26 -5.79 -1.57
CA ASP A 80 5.40 -4.93 -1.24
C ASP A 80 6.25 -5.55 -0.13
N ILE A 81 5.63 -5.99 0.97
CA ILE A 81 6.36 -6.65 2.06
C ILE A 81 7.01 -7.95 1.59
N LEU A 82 6.30 -8.79 0.82
CA LEU A 82 6.85 -10.07 0.36
C LEU A 82 8.00 -9.89 -0.63
N ILE A 83 7.88 -8.96 -1.59
CA ILE A 83 8.92 -8.67 -2.57
C ILE A 83 10.14 -8.06 -1.88
N ASN A 84 9.95 -7.09 -0.98
CA ASN A 84 11.07 -6.44 -0.29
C ASN A 84 11.76 -7.40 0.70
N LEU A 85 11.00 -8.24 1.41
CA LEU A 85 11.58 -9.27 2.28
C LEU A 85 12.36 -10.31 1.48
N SER A 86 11.76 -10.87 0.43
CA SER A 86 12.41 -11.91 -0.38
C SER A 86 13.67 -11.37 -1.08
N TYR A 87 13.56 -10.23 -1.77
CA TYR A 87 14.71 -9.64 -2.46
C TYR A 87 15.76 -9.14 -1.47
N GLY A 88 15.35 -8.49 -0.37
CA GLY A 88 16.26 -8.01 0.67
C GLY A 88 17.11 -9.12 1.27
N LEU A 89 16.51 -10.29 1.56
CA LEU A 89 17.25 -11.45 2.06
C LEU A 89 18.16 -12.08 1.01
N VAL A 90 17.65 -12.34 -0.20
CA VAL A 90 18.42 -13.00 -1.27
C VAL A 90 19.60 -12.15 -1.74
N ALA A 91 19.38 -10.85 -1.94
CA ALA A 91 20.41 -9.92 -2.39
C ALA A 91 21.26 -9.34 -1.24
N THR A 92 20.98 -9.71 0.02
CA THR A 92 21.60 -9.11 1.22
C THR A 92 21.55 -7.58 1.21
N ASN A 93 20.45 -7.02 0.68
CA ASN A 93 20.29 -5.59 0.48
C ASN A 93 19.76 -4.93 1.75
N GLN A 94 20.68 -4.39 2.55
CA GLN A 94 20.40 -3.76 3.85
C GLN A 94 19.39 -2.60 3.73
N ASN A 95 19.44 -1.79 2.67
CA ASN A 95 18.53 -0.65 2.52
C ASN A 95 17.08 -1.11 2.35
N ILE A 96 16.85 -2.16 1.57
CA ILE A 96 15.52 -2.75 1.38
C ILE A 96 15.03 -3.39 2.68
N LEU A 97 15.91 -4.10 3.40
CA LEU A 97 15.58 -4.68 4.70
C LEU A 97 15.25 -3.61 5.76
N LEU A 98 15.94 -2.46 5.74
CA LEU A 98 15.63 -1.33 6.61
C LEU A 98 14.27 -0.72 6.28
N GLY A 99 13.88 -0.69 5.01
CA GLY A 99 12.54 -0.24 4.59
C GLY A 99 11.41 -1.09 5.20
N LEU A 100 11.64 -2.39 5.44
CA LEU A 100 10.65 -3.27 6.07
C LEU A 100 10.30 -2.85 7.50
N VAL A 101 11.18 -2.12 8.19
CA VAL A 101 10.93 -1.62 9.54
C VAL A 101 9.74 -0.66 9.57
N THR A 102 9.49 0.09 8.50
CA THR A 102 8.32 0.98 8.38
C THR A 102 7.17 0.30 7.63
N GLN A 103 7.46 -0.49 6.60
CA GLN A 103 6.44 -1.17 5.79
C GLN A 103 5.66 -2.21 6.59
N ILE A 104 6.32 -3.01 7.46
CA ILE A 104 5.64 -4.06 8.23
C ILE A 104 4.63 -3.47 9.23
N PRO A 105 4.99 -2.49 10.09
CA PRO A 105 4.01 -1.84 10.96
C PRO A 105 2.86 -1.19 10.19
N PHE A 106 3.14 -0.54 9.07
CA PHE A 106 2.11 0.05 8.22
C PHE A 106 1.20 -1.01 7.59
N GLY A 107 1.76 -2.11 7.09
CA GLY A 107 0.99 -3.23 6.55
C GLY A 107 0.11 -3.89 7.60
N CYS A 108 0.65 -4.12 8.80
CA CYS A 108 -0.12 -4.58 9.94
C CYS A 108 -1.31 -3.64 10.22
N PHE A 109 -1.07 -2.32 10.25
CA PHE A 109 -2.14 -1.33 10.40
C PHE A 109 -3.22 -1.52 9.32
N VAL A 110 -2.84 -1.53 8.04
CA VAL A 110 -3.77 -1.75 6.90
C VAL A 110 -4.55 -3.07 7.02
N PHE A 111 -3.92 -4.15 7.48
CA PHE A 111 -4.61 -5.45 7.65
C PHE A 111 -5.61 -5.44 8.81
N PHE A 112 -5.27 -4.77 9.91
CA PHE A 112 -6.20 -4.61 11.03
C PHE A 112 -7.41 -3.77 10.64
N THR A 113 -7.22 -2.69 9.87
CA THR A 113 -8.33 -1.86 9.39
C THR A 113 -9.20 -2.63 8.40
N ALA A 114 -8.61 -3.41 7.50
CA ALA A 114 -9.34 -4.24 6.53
C ALA A 114 -10.25 -5.29 7.20
N LYS A 115 -9.77 -5.99 8.24
CA LYS A 115 -10.55 -6.98 8.99
C LYS A 115 -11.84 -6.40 9.57
N HIS A 116 -11.81 -5.14 9.99
CA HIS A 116 -12.99 -4.47 10.56
C HIS A 116 -14.02 -4.09 9.48
N LEU A 117 -13.63 -3.99 8.21
CA LEU A 117 -14.53 -3.64 7.11
C LEU A 117 -15.15 -4.84 6.41
N PHE A 118 -14.45 -5.98 6.32
CA PHE A 118 -15.03 -7.22 5.80
C PHE A 118 -16.09 -7.83 6.74
N GLY A 119 -16.25 -7.31 7.96
CA GLY A 119 -17.34 -7.68 8.87
C GLY A 119 -18.66 -6.92 8.64
N TYR A 120 -18.67 -5.90 7.77
CA TYR A 120 -19.90 -5.21 7.34
C TYR A 120 -20.32 -5.74 5.98
N ASP A 121 -20.88 -6.94 5.99
CA ASP A 121 -21.37 -7.59 4.80
C ASP A 121 -22.63 -6.89 4.26
N SER A 122 -22.58 -6.56 2.98
CA SER A 122 -23.67 -6.14 2.10
C SER A 122 -23.93 -4.63 1.94
N LEU A 123 -23.83 -4.19 0.69
CA LEU A 123 -24.35 -2.94 0.14
C LEU A 123 -25.84 -2.71 0.51
N ALA A 124 -26.60 -3.78 0.77
CA ALA A 124 -27.98 -3.69 1.23
C ALA A 124 -28.08 -3.00 2.61
N SER A 125 -27.12 -3.23 3.51
CA SER A 125 -27.13 -2.62 4.85
C SER A 125 -26.81 -1.11 4.85
N LEU A 126 -26.20 -0.61 3.77
CA LEU A 126 -25.85 0.80 3.57
C LEU A 126 -26.93 1.60 2.82
N LEU A 127 -27.71 0.93 1.97
CA LEU A 127 -28.85 1.53 1.26
C LEU A 127 -30.14 1.55 2.08
N GLU A 128 -30.20 0.77 3.17
CA GLU A 128 -31.33 0.72 4.12
C GLU A 128 -31.22 1.74 5.28
N ARG A 129 -30.24 2.68 5.25
CA ARG A 129 -30.07 3.74 6.27
C ARG A 129 -30.32 5.14 5.74
#